data_AF-A0A4U5UF38-F1
#
_entry.id   AF-A0A4U5UF38-F1
#
_cell.length_a   1.000
_cell.length_b   1.000
_cell.length_c   1.000
_cell.angle_alpha   90.00
_cell.angle_beta   90.00
_cell.angle_gamma   90.00
#
_symmetry.space_group_name_H-M   'P 1'
#
loop_
_entity.id
_entity.type
_entity.pdbx_description
1 polymer ?
#
loop_
_entity_poly.entity_id
_entity_poly.type
_entity_poly.pdbx_seq_one_letter_code
_entity_poly.pdbx_strand_id
1 'polypeptide(L)'
;MCWRTPRRTWERDAMMAKAEYLIRIGDKEGALTAFRKTYDKTVALGHRLDIVFYLLRIGHFYMDSDPITCNWDRRNRLKVYQGLYCAAIKDFTQAAELFLDTVSTFTSYELMDYKTFVTYTIYVCMITLKRPDLREKEADEFNIHPNKHKIFTILHPELKQ
;
A
#
# COMPACT_ATOMS: atom_id res chain seq x y z
N MET A 1 37.47 9.71 3.16
CA MET A 1 36.20 10.37 3.56
C MET A 1 35.90 11.47 2.55
N CYS A 2 34.94 11.24 1.66
CA CYS A 2 34.68 12.11 0.51
C CYS A 2 33.68 13.22 0.90
N TRP A 3 34.15 14.45 1.08
CA TRP A 3 33.37 15.68 1.30
C TRP A 3 32.60 16.13 0.04
N ARG A 4 31.91 15.22 -0.67
CA ARG A 4 31.19 15.57 -1.90
C ARG A 4 29.87 16.29 -1.58
N THR A 5 29.97 17.62 -1.56
CA THR A 5 28.93 18.62 -1.89
C THR A 5 27.67 18.70 -1.02
N PRO A 6 27.62 19.59 0.00
CA PRO A 6 26.38 19.96 0.67
C PRO A 6 25.42 20.76 -0.24
N ARG A 7 25.86 21.22 -1.42
CA ARG A 7 25.04 22.08 -2.29
C ARG A 7 23.83 21.38 -2.91
N ARG A 8 24.03 20.16 -3.40
CA ARG A 8 22.98 19.40 -4.10
C ARG A 8 21.90 18.87 -3.15
N THR A 9 22.23 18.67 -1.87
CA THR A 9 21.31 18.14 -0.89
C THR A 9 20.21 19.14 -0.52
N TRP A 10 20.56 20.40 -0.23
CA TRP A 10 19.55 21.42 0.10
C TRP A 10 18.67 21.81 -1.08
N GLU A 11 19.21 21.83 -2.30
CA GLU A 11 18.42 22.07 -3.51
C GLU A 11 17.36 20.98 -3.70
N ARG A 12 17.73 19.71 -3.48
CA ARG A 12 16.80 18.59 -3.53
C ARG A 12 15.75 18.69 -2.43
N ASP A 13 16.16 18.97 -1.18
CA ASP A 13 15.24 19.09 -0.05
C ASP A 13 14.22 20.21 -0.27
N ALA A 14 14.65 21.35 -0.80
CA ALA A 14 13.75 22.46 -1.16
C ALA A 14 12.75 22.06 -2.26
N MET A 15 13.19 21.30 -3.27
CA MET A 15 12.30 20.81 -4.33
C MET A 15 11.31 19.75 -3.81
N MET A 16 11.73 18.93 -2.85
CA MET A 16 10.87 17.94 -2.21
C MET A 16 9.79 18.62 -1.35
N ALA A 17 10.16 19.60 -0.53
CA ALA A 17 9.21 20.39 0.25
C ALA A 17 8.22 21.15 -0.64
N LYS A 18 8.68 21.68 -1.79
CA LYS A 18 7.79 22.30 -2.78
C LYS A 18 6.81 21.29 -3.38
N ALA A 19 7.26 20.08 -3.70
CA ALA A 19 6.40 19.04 -4.25
C ALA A 19 5.35 18.57 -3.23
N GLU A 20 5.73 18.40 -1.96
CA GLU A 20 4.80 18.09 -0.87
C GLU A 20 3.75 19.17 -0.66
N TYR A 21 4.15 20.45 -0.77
CA TYR A 21 3.22 21.56 -0.72
C TYR A 21 2.19 21.54 -1.87
N LEU A 22 2.63 21.21 -3.10
CA LEU A 22 1.74 21.09 -4.26
C LEU A 22 0.72 19.94 -4.08
N ILE A 23 1.14 18.80 -3.51
CA ILE A 23 0.23 17.72 -3.12
C ILE A 23 -0.81 18.24 -2.12
N ARG A 24 -0.37 19.00 -1.11
CA ARG A 24 -1.27 19.51 -0.07
C ARG A 24 -2.34 20.46 -0.61
N ILE A 25 -2.04 21.19 -1.68
CA ILE A 25 -3.01 22.04 -2.39
C ILE A 25 -3.92 21.22 -3.31
N GLY A 26 -3.48 20.05 -3.78
CA GLY A 26 -4.21 19.23 -4.74
C GLY A 26 -4.01 19.69 -6.20
N ASP A 27 -2.87 20.29 -6.53
CA ASP A 27 -2.49 20.58 -7.92
C ASP A 27 -1.80 19.37 -8.55
N LYS A 28 -2.54 18.62 -9.38
CA LYS A 28 -2.07 17.38 -10.00
C LYS A 28 -0.92 17.60 -10.99
N GLU A 29 -1.08 18.50 -11.95
CA GLU A 29 -0.08 18.68 -13.01
C GLU A 29 1.18 19.37 -12.49
N GLY A 30 1.02 20.34 -11.59
CA GLY A 30 2.13 20.97 -10.88
C GLY A 30 2.92 19.97 -10.06
N ALA A 31 2.24 19.07 -9.33
CA ALA A 31 2.90 18.02 -8.56
C ALA A 31 3.66 17.04 -9.47
N LEU A 32 3.06 16.54 -10.55
CA LEU A 32 3.70 15.60 -11.47
C LEU A 32 4.98 16.18 -12.11
N THR A 33 4.95 17.44 -12.53
CA THR A 33 6.13 18.10 -13.11
C THR A 33 7.22 18.35 -12.07
N ALA A 34 6.84 18.69 -10.82
CA ALA A 34 7.78 18.84 -9.72
C ALA A 34 8.45 17.50 -9.35
N PHE A 35 7.69 16.40 -9.30
CA PHE A 35 8.22 15.06 -9.01
C PHE A 35 9.14 14.52 -10.10
N ARG A 36 8.88 14.82 -11.37
CA ARG A 36 9.81 14.47 -12.46
C ARG A 36 11.17 15.18 -12.29
N LYS A 37 11.13 16.48 -11.98
CA LYS A 37 12.35 17.29 -11.74
C LYS A 37 13.15 16.83 -10.52
N THR A 38 12.47 16.38 -9.45
CA THR A 38 13.17 15.84 -8.27
C THR A 38 13.72 14.45 -8.55
N TYR A 39 13.00 13.61 -9.30
CA TYR A 39 13.46 12.27 -9.68
C TYR A 39 14.81 12.31 -10.40
N ASP A 40 14.95 13.16 -11.42
CA ASP A 40 16.19 13.31 -12.21
C ASP A 40 17.41 13.70 -11.36
N LYS A 41 17.18 14.48 -10.30
CA LYS A 41 18.24 14.96 -9.40
C LYS A 41 18.58 13.99 -8.27
N THR A 42 17.69 13.04 -7.98
CA THR A 42 17.89 12.08 -6.89
C THR A 42 18.80 10.94 -7.34
N VAL A 43 19.90 10.74 -6.60
CA VAL A 43 20.87 9.65 -6.86
C VAL A 43 20.63 8.45 -5.93
N ALA A 44 20.08 8.69 -4.73
CA ALA A 44 19.83 7.64 -3.75
C ALA A 44 18.56 6.84 -4.07
N LEU A 45 18.66 5.51 -4.03
CA LEU A 45 17.56 4.57 -4.29
C LEU A 45 16.40 4.72 -3.30
N GLY A 46 16.67 5.08 -2.04
CA GLY A 46 15.65 5.30 -1.01
C GLY A 46 14.72 6.46 -1.37
N HIS A 47 15.26 7.64 -1.66
CA HIS A 47 14.45 8.81 -1.99
C HIS A 47 13.66 8.67 -3.30
N ARG A 48 14.19 7.90 -4.28
CA ARG A 48 13.44 7.56 -5.49
C ARG A 48 12.17 6.77 -5.18
N LEU A 49 12.24 5.90 -4.19
CA LEU A 49 11.13 5.09 -3.71
C LEU A 49 10.04 5.96 -3.07
N ASP A 50 10.45 6.91 -2.24
CA ASP A 50 9.53 7.84 -1.58
C ASP A 50 8.76 8.69 -2.61
N ILE A 51 9.45 9.14 -3.67
CA ILE A 51 8.81 9.86 -4.79
C ILE A 51 7.76 8.99 -5.49
N VAL A 52 8.05 7.71 -5.71
CA VAL A 52 7.09 6.78 -6.32
C VAL A 52 5.88 6.56 -5.42
N PHE A 53 6.05 6.50 -4.09
CA PHE A 53 4.92 6.44 -3.16
C PHE A 53 4.03 7.69 -3.23
N TYR A 54 4.61 8.89 -3.36
CA TYR A 54 3.85 10.12 -3.55
C TYR A 54 3.04 10.11 -4.85
N LEU A 55 3.64 9.65 -5.95
CA LEU A 55 2.94 9.51 -7.23
C LEU A 55 1.78 8.52 -7.15
N LEU A 56 1.98 7.40 -6.45
CA LEU A 56 0.94 6.39 -6.23
C LEU A 56 -0.24 6.94 -5.42
N ARG A 57 0.02 7.77 -4.40
CA ARG A 57 -1.03 8.44 -3.62
C ARG A 57 -1.86 9.38 -4.47
N ILE A 58 -1.19 10.18 -5.29
CA ILE A 58 -1.86 11.11 -6.22
C ILE A 58 -2.71 10.30 -7.21
N GLY A 59 -2.15 9.24 -7.81
CA GLY A 59 -2.88 8.36 -8.72
C GLY A 59 -4.12 7.74 -8.08
N HIS A 60 -3.99 7.25 -6.84
CA HIS A 60 -5.11 6.69 -6.08
C HIS A 60 -6.18 7.75 -5.75
N PHE A 61 -5.79 8.99 -5.43
CA PHE A 61 -6.71 10.08 -5.14
C PHE A 61 -7.54 10.49 -6.37
N TYR A 62 -6.92 10.58 -7.54
CA TYR A 62 -7.59 10.97 -8.78
C TYR A 62 -8.24 9.80 -9.54
N MET A 63 -8.11 8.57 -9.04
CA MET A 63 -8.65 7.36 -9.68
C MET A 63 -8.23 7.17 -11.15
N ASP A 64 -7.07 7.71 -11.54
CA ASP A 64 -6.54 7.50 -12.90
C ASP A 64 -5.85 6.14 -12.98
N SER A 65 -6.31 5.33 -13.92
CA SER A 65 -5.82 3.97 -14.19
C SER A 65 -4.65 3.95 -15.17
N ASP A 66 -3.67 4.85 -15.01
CA ASP A 66 -2.46 4.86 -15.84
C ASP A 66 -1.29 4.23 -15.06
N PRO A 67 -0.64 3.21 -15.62
CA PRO A 67 -0.44 1.96 -14.91
C PRO A 67 0.75 1.99 -13.96
N ILE A 68 0.50 1.42 -12.77
CA ILE A 68 1.40 1.09 -11.66
C ILE A 68 2.36 -0.06 -12.07
N THR A 69 2.81 -0.10 -13.33
CA THR A 69 3.62 -1.20 -13.87
C THR A 69 5.01 -0.71 -14.16
N CYS A 70 5.91 -0.82 -13.19
CA CYS A 70 7.35 -0.93 -13.43
C CYS A 70 8.04 -1.38 -12.13
N ASN A 71 8.15 -2.70 -11.96
CA ASN A 71 9.05 -3.38 -11.02
C ASN A 71 8.73 -3.25 -9.50
N TRP A 72 7.61 -3.85 -9.08
CA TRP A 72 7.03 -3.71 -7.73
C TRP A 72 7.23 -4.95 -6.83
N ASP A 73 7.93 -5.96 -7.34
CA ASP A 73 7.90 -7.34 -6.85
C ASP A 73 8.63 -7.58 -5.50
N ARG A 74 9.42 -6.60 -5.02
CA ARG A 74 10.36 -6.82 -3.90
C ARG A 74 10.05 -6.08 -2.60
N ARG A 75 8.91 -5.38 -2.47
CA ARG A 75 8.62 -4.63 -1.24
C ARG A 75 7.20 -4.87 -0.72
N ASN A 76 7.10 -5.37 0.50
CA ASN A 76 5.84 -5.66 1.18
C ASN A 76 4.95 -4.42 1.30
N ARG A 77 5.54 -3.23 1.47
CA ARG A 77 4.81 -1.95 1.47
C ARG A 77 4.11 -1.66 0.15
N LEU A 78 4.75 -1.97 -0.98
CA LEU A 78 4.17 -1.76 -2.31
C LEU A 78 3.02 -2.74 -2.60
N LYS A 79 3.16 -3.99 -2.16
CA LYS A 79 2.11 -5.02 -2.26
C LYS A 79 0.79 -4.57 -1.62
N VAL A 80 0.84 -3.89 -0.47
CA VAL A 80 -0.37 -3.35 0.20
C VAL A 80 -1.09 -2.31 -0.66
N TYR A 81 -0.35 -1.36 -1.26
CA TYR A 81 -0.98 -0.37 -2.14
C TYR A 81 -1.56 -1.01 -3.41
N GLN A 82 -0.85 -1.99 -3.98
CA GLN A 82 -1.34 -2.74 -5.13
C GLN A 82 -2.61 -3.53 -4.77
N GLY A 83 -2.64 -4.20 -3.62
CA GLY A 83 -3.82 -4.91 -3.12
C GLY A 83 -5.02 -3.98 -2.94
N LEU A 84 -4.81 -2.77 -2.40
CA LEU A 84 -5.87 -1.77 -2.27
C LEU A 84 -6.38 -1.27 -3.63
N TYR A 85 -5.49 -1.10 -4.61
CA TYR A 85 -5.87 -0.74 -5.98
C TYR A 85 -6.68 -1.85 -6.66
N CYS A 86 -6.26 -3.11 -6.54
CA CYS A 86 -7.01 -4.28 -7.04
C CYS A 86 -8.41 -4.35 -6.40
N ALA A 87 -8.52 -4.07 -5.10
CA ALA A 87 -9.80 -3.99 -4.42
C ALA A 87 -10.70 -2.85 -4.96
N ALA A 88 -10.12 -1.71 -5.35
CA ALA A 88 -10.85 -0.60 -5.97
C ALA A 88 -11.38 -0.93 -7.38
N ILE A 89 -10.61 -1.68 -8.19
CA ILE A 89 -11.03 -2.17 -9.52
C ILE A 89 -12.00 -3.36 -9.41
N LYS A 90 -12.23 -3.89 -8.22
CA LYS A 90 -13.04 -5.09 -7.93
C LYS A 90 -12.42 -6.40 -8.44
N ASP A 91 -11.09 -6.45 -8.60
CA ASP A 91 -10.37 -7.72 -8.76
C ASP A 91 -10.05 -8.28 -7.37
N PHE A 92 -10.99 -9.06 -6.83
CA PHE A 92 -10.87 -9.58 -5.47
C PHE A 92 -9.88 -10.74 -5.38
N THR A 93 -9.70 -11.52 -6.45
CA THR A 93 -8.82 -12.69 -6.47
C THR A 93 -7.36 -12.31 -6.25
N GLN A 94 -6.85 -11.32 -7.00
CA GLN A 94 -5.49 -10.83 -6.81
C GLN A 94 -5.34 -10.06 -5.49
N ALA A 95 -6.38 -9.32 -5.09
CA ALA A 95 -6.35 -8.57 -3.84
C ALA A 95 -6.24 -9.50 -2.61
N ALA A 96 -6.95 -10.64 -2.61
CA ALA A 96 -6.91 -11.60 -1.51
C ALA A 96 -5.50 -12.16 -1.28
N GLU A 97 -4.83 -12.60 -2.35
CA GLU A 97 -3.45 -13.11 -2.28
C GLU A 97 -2.47 -12.06 -1.76
N LEU A 98 -2.56 -10.83 -2.29
CA LEU A 98 -1.70 -9.72 -1.87
C LEU A 98 -1.94 -9.30 -0.42
N PHE A 99 -3.19 -9.36 0.06
CA PHE A 99 -3.51 -9.00 1.44
C PHE A 99 -3.09 -10.07 2.44
N LEU A 100 -3.26 -11.36 2.13
CA LEU A 100 -2.80 -12.45 2.99
C LEU A 100 -1.27 -12.41 3.17
N ASP A 101 -0.52 -12.30 2.07
CA ASP A 101 0.94 -12.16 2.07
C ASP A 101 1.46 -10.99 2.93
N THR A 102 0.67 -9.92 3.04
CA THR A 102 1.10 -8.66 3.67
C THR A 102 0.56 -8.47 5.08
N VAL A 103 -0.41 -9.27 5.54
CA VAL A 103 -0.97 -9.22 6.91
C VAL A 103 0.10 -9.47 7.97
N SER A 104 1.01 -10.42 7.73
CA SER A 104 2.07 -10.77 8.67
C SER A 104 3.19 -9.73 8.78
N THR A 105 3.36 -8.88 7.77
CA THR A 105 4.48 -7.91 7.66
C THR A 105 4.02 -6.46 7.42
N PHE A 106 2.79 -6.14 7.82
CA PHE A 106 2.21 -4.82 7.62
C PHE A 106 2.98 -3.72 8.39
N THR A 107 3.42 -2.70 7.65
CA THR A 107 4.22 -1.57 8.19
C THR A 107 3.72 -0.20 7.69
N SER A 108 2.56 -0.15 7.02
CA SER A 108 2.10 1.03 6.26
C SER A 108 0.97 1.81 6.94
N TYR A 109 1.25 2.34 8.12
CA TYR A 109 0.29 3.17 8.88
C TYR A 109 -0.10 4.50 8.22
N GLU A 110 0.64 4.91 7.18
CA GLU A 110 0.33 6.13 6.40
C GLU A 110 -0.91 5.99 5.52
N LEU A 111 -1.34 4.76 5.20
CA LEU A 111 -2.52 4.52 4.37
C LEU A 111 -3.76 4.31 5.22
N MET A 112 -3.65 3.45 6.24
CA MET A 112 -4.75 3.05 7.11
C MET A 112 -4.24 2.46 8.42
N ASP A 113 -5.11 2.46 9.45
CA ASP A 113 -4.80 1.77 10.71
C ASP A 113 -4.78 0.25 10.51
N TYR A 114 -3.97 -0.44 11.31
CA TYR A 114 -3.83 -1.89 11.25
C TYR A 114 -5.17 -2.59 11.47
N LYS A 115 -6.00 -2.10 12.40
CA LYS A 115 -7.33 -2.66 12.65
C LYS A 115 -8.22 -2.59 11.41
N THR A 116 -8.19 -1.46 10.71
CA THR A 116 -8.98 -1.27 9.49
C THR A 116 -8.45 -2.16 8.38
N PHE A 117 -7.12 -2.26 8.22
CA PHE A 117 -6.47 -3.12 7.23
C PHE A 117 -6.92 -4.58 7.37
N VAL A 118 -6.81 -5.13 8.58
CA VAL A 118 -7.25 -6.49 8.88
C VAL A 118 -8.73 -6.69 8.56
N THR A 119 -9.58 -5.71 8.89
CA THR A 119 -11.02 -5.79 8.60
C THR A 119 -11.27 -5.88 7.08
N TYR A 120 -10.55 -5.10 6.27
CA TYR A 120 -10.64 -5.20 4.81
C TYR A 120 -10.12 -6.52 4.26
N THR A 121 -9.03 -7.06 4.81
CA THR A 121 -8.54 -8.39 4.40
C THR A 121 -9.61 -9.45 4.63
N ILE A 122 -10.29 -9.44 5.79
CA ILE A 122 -11.41 -10.37 6.06
C ILE A 122 -12.52 -10.20 5.01
N TYR A 123 -12.93 -8.97 4.71
CA TYR A 123 -13.98 -8.74 3.71
C TYR A 123 -13.61 -9.27 2.32
N VAL A 124 -12.37 -9.07 1.88
CA VAL A 124 -11.91 -9.56 0.58
C VAL A 124 -11.81 -11.10 0.56
N CYS A 125 -11.32 -11.71 1.65
CA CYS A 125 -11.29 -13.17 1.81
C CYS A 125 -12.70 -13.79 1.80
N MET A 126 -13.66 -13.16 2.48
CA MET A 126 -15.07 -13.59 2.48
C MET A 126 -15.70 -13.62 1.09
N ILE A 127 -15.28 -12.73 0.19
CA ILE A 127 -15.83 -12.61 -1.16
C ILE A 127 -15.18 -13.63 -2.11
N THR A 128 -13.91 -13.98 -1.90
CA THR A 128 -13.12 -14.76 -2.85
C THR A 128 -13.11 -16.26 -2.60
N LEU A 129 -12.94 -16.67 -1.34
CA LEU A 129 -12.67 -18.07 -1.03
C LEU A 129 -13.96 -18.87 -0.79
N LYS A 130 -13.98 -20.10 -1.29
CA LYS A 130 -15.02 -21.10 -0.99
C LYS A 130 -14.73 -21.77 0.36
N ARG A 131 -15.78 -22.21 1.06
CA ARG A 131 -15.78 -22.67 2.47
C ARG A 131 -14.62 -23.58 2.95
N PRO A 132 -14.05 -24.52 2.16
CA PRO A 132 -12.94 -25.35 2.65
C PRO A 132 -11.57 -24.64 2.65
N ASP A 133 -11.28 -23.80 1.66
CA ASP A 133 -9.95 -23.17 1.48
C ASP A 133 -9.74 -21.98 2.42
N LEU A 134 -10.83 -21.35 2.85
CA LEU A 134 -10.83 -20.26 3.82
C LEU A 134 -10.23 -20.71 5.17
N ARG A 135 -10.52 -21.95 5.57
CA ARG A 135 -10.18 -22.47 6.91
C ARG A 135 -8.69 -22.75 7.09
N GLU A 136 -7.98 -23.05 6.02
CA GLU A 136 -6.54 -23.33 6.03
C GLU A 136 -5.75 -22.03 6.01
N LYS A 137 -6.09 -21.09 5.11
CA LYS A 137 -5.37 -19.81 4.98
C LYS A 137 -5.63 -18.84 6.14
N GLU A 138 -6.85 -18.82 6.70
CA GLU A 138 -7.15 -17.94 7.84
C GLU A 138 -6.56 -18.49 9.16
N ALA A 139 -6.51 -19.81 9.36
CA ALA A 139 -6.04 -20.38 10.63
C ALA A 139 -4.56 -20.10 10.89
N ASP A 140 -3.73 -20.06 9.84
CA ASP A 140 -2.30 -19.84 9.97
C ASP A 140 -1.96 -18.35 10.16
N GLU A 141 -2.67 -17.45 9.49
CA GLU A 141 -2.29 -16.02 9.40
C GLU A 141 -3.00 -15.12 10.44
N PHE A 142 -4.22 -15.50 10.89
CA PHE A 142 -5.07 -14.64 11.75
C PHE A 142 -4.89 -14.84 13.26
N ASN A 143 -3.89 -15.61 13.70
CA ASN A 143 -3.65 -15.95 15.11
C ASN A 143 -3.36 -14.76 16.05
N ILE A 144 -3.25 -13.55 15.50
CA ILE A 144 -2.77 -12.35 16.17
C ILE A 144 -3.91 -11.47 16.73
N HIS A 145 -5.18 -11.71 16.39
CA HIS A 145 -6.29 -10.86 16.83
C HIS A 145 -7.09 -11.40 18.04
N PRO A 146 -7.32 -10.57 19.10
CA PRO A 146 -8.06 -10.98 20.30
C PRO A 146 -9.55 -11.28 20.04
N ASN A 147 -10.12 -10.79 18.93
CA ASN A 147 -11.52 -11.04 18.55
C ASN A 147 -11.71 -12.21 17.57
N LYS A 148 -10.68 -13.03 17.35
CA LYS A 148 -10.72 -14.19 16.43
C LYS A 148 -11.94 -15.08 16.63
N HIS A 149 -12.31 -15.32 17.89
CA HIS A 149 -13.44 -16.18 18.24
C HIS A 149 -14.78 -15.61 17.79
N LYS A 150 -14.98 -14.29 17.84
CA LYS A 150 -16.23 -13.66 17.39
C LYS A 150 -16.33 -13.68 15.87
N ILE A 151 -15.23 -13.42 15.16
CA ILE A 151 -15.19 -13.39 13.69
C ILE A 151 -15.39 -14.82 13.13
N PHE A 152 -14.70 -15.81 13.71
CA PHE A 152 -14.86 -17.23 13.35
C PHE A 152 -16.28 -17.75 13.63
N THR A 153 -16.93 -17.31 14.72
CA THR A 153 -18.32 -17.67 15.05
C THR A 153 -19.33 -17.04 14.09
N ILE A 154 -19.05 -15.84 13.55
CA ILE A 154 -19.90 -15.20 12.52
C ILE A 154 -19.74 -15.90 11.17
N LEU A 155 -18.52 -16.37 10.85
CA LEU A 155 -18.20 -17.08 9.60
C LEU A 155 -18.71 -18.54 9.59
N HIS A 156 -18.83 -19.19 10.76
CA HIS A 156 -19.30 -20.56 10.89
C HIS A 156 -20.40 -20.71 11.96
N PRO A 157 -21.67 -20.40 11.63
CA PRO A 157 -22.79 -20.64 12.56
C PRO A 157 -23.06 -22.14 12.81
N GLU A 158 -22.53 -23.03 11.97
CA GLU A 158 -22.76 -24.49 11.99
C GLU A 158 -21.85 -25.25 12.98
N LEU A 159 -20.79 -24.65 13.52
CA LEU A 159 -19.82 -25.32 14.42
C LEU A 159 -20.26 -25.34 15.91
N LYS A 160 -21.57 -25.16 16.17
CA LYS A 160 -22.15 -25.15 17.52
C LYS A 160 -22.84 -26.47 17.91
N GLN A 161 -22.60 -27.55 17.18
CA GLN A 161 -23.02 -28.91 17.55
C GLN A 161 -21.82 -29.74 17.99
#